data_AF-A0AAU7I7D2-F1
#
_entry.id   AF-A0AAU7I7D2-F1
#
_cell.length_a   1.000
_cell.length_b   1.000
_cell.length_c   1.000
_cell.angle_alpha   90.00
_cell.angle_beta   90.00
_cell.angle_gamma   90.00
#
_symmetry.space_group_name_H-M   'P 1'
#
loop_
_entity.id
_entity.type
_entity.pdbx_description
1 polymer ?
#
loop_
_entity_poly.entity_id
_entity_poly.type
_entity_poly.pdbx_seq_one_letter_code
_entity_poly.pdbx_strand_id
1 'polypeptide(L)' 'MMKPLRQQNRPVISYVPRVEPAPPEHAVKMDAFRDVWILRGKYVAFVLMGEAFQRSPAFTVPESAQRWANQIRQENELID' A
#
# COMPACT_ATOMS: atom_id res chain seq x y z
N MET A 1 -22.21 18.34 -48.31
CA MET A 1 -20.82 18.58 -47.87
C MET A 1 -20.68 18.02 -46.45
N MET A 2 -20.12 16.82 -46.30
CA MET A 2 -20.01 16.15 -45.00
C MET A 2 -18.70 16.57 -44.32
N LYS A 3 -18.77 17.04 -43.08
CA LYS A 3 -17.58 17.38 -42.29
C LYS A 3 -16.79 16.09 -42.00
N PRO A 4 -15.47 16.06 -42.21
CA PRO A 4 -14.66 14.88 -41.94
C PRO A 4 -14.69 14.56 -40.44
N LEU A 5 -14.81 13.26 -40.12
CA LEU A 5 -14.84 12.74 -38.75
C LEU A 5 -13.50 13.07 -38.07
N ARG A 6 -13.51 13.97 -37.09
CA ARG A 6 -12.31 14.27 -36.30
C ARG A 6 -12.03 13.09 -35.38
N GLN A 7 -10.93 12.39 -35.64
CA GLN A 7 -10.42 11.33 -34.78
C GLN A 7 -10.05 11.94 -33.42
N GLN A 8 -10.78 11.56 -32.36
CA GLN A 8 -10.44 11.96 -30.99
C GLN A 8 -9.28 11.07 -30.51
N ASN A 9 -8.04 11.56 -30.66
CA ASN A 9 -6.86 10.96 -30.02
C ASN A 9 -6.94 11.17 -28.50
N ARG A 10 -7.76 10.39 -27.79
CA ARG A 10 -7.73 10.33 -26.33
C ARG A 10 -6.69 9.28 -25.92
N PRO A 11 -5.66 9.63 -25.14
CA PRO A 11 -4.70 8.64 -24.65
C PRO A 11 -5.41 7.63 -23.75
N VAL A 12 -5.13 6.35 -23.98
CA VAL A 12 -5.60 5.26 -23.11
C VAL A 12 -4.81 5.35 -21.81
N ILE A 13 -5.49 5.64 -20.70
CA ILE A 13 -4.86 5.67 -19.37
C ILE A 13 -4.63 4.22 -18.94
N SER A 14 -3.41 3.73 -19.10
CA SER A 14 -2.99 2.43 -18.55
C SER A 14 -2.90 2.54 -17.03
N TYR A 15 -3.73 1.79 -16.30
CA TYR A 15 -3.63 1.68 -14.85
C TYR A 15 -2.39 0.86 -14.50
N VAL A 16 -1.37 1.53 -13.95
CA VAL A 16 -0.24 0.88 -13.31
C VAL A 16 -0.53 0.88 -11.80
N PRO A 17 -0.69 -0.30 -11.16
CA PRO A 17 -0.88 -0.37 -9.72
C PRO A 17 0.28 0.31 -9.00
N ARG A 18 -0.03 1.23 -8.07
CA ARG A 18 0.99 1.90 -7.26
C ARG A 18 1.60 0.87 -6.31
N VAL A 19 2.81 0.41 -6.63
CA VAL A 19 3.63 -0.34 -5.67
C VAL A 19 4.07 0.66 -4.62
N GLU A 20 3.62 0.49 -3.38
CA GLU A 20 3.99 1.42 -2.33
C GLU A 20 5.47 1.23 -1.97
N PRO A 21 6.29 2.31 -2.03
CA PRO A 21 7.68 2.22 -1.64
C PRO A 21 7.80 2.01 -0.12
N ALA A 22 9.03 1.71 0.33
CA ALA A 22 9.42 1.65 1.74
C ALA A 22 8.79 2.80 2.57
N PRO A 23 8.61 2.61 3.89
CA PRO A 23 7.94 3.58 4.75
C PRO A 23 8.37 5.02 4.43
N PRO A 24 7.43 5.98 4.24
CA PRO A 24 7.77 7.35 3.90
C PRO A 24 8.78 7.94 4.89
N GLU A 25 9.63 8.87 4.45
CA GLU A 25 10.69 9.46 5.29
C GLU A 25 10.19 10.06 6.62
N HIS A 26 8.93 10.51 6.66
CA HIS A 26 8.27 11.05 7.85
C HIS A 26 7.53 9.98 8.68
N ALA A 27 7.67 8.70 8.35
CA ALA A 27 7.09 7.60 9.11
C ALA A 27 8.02 7.22 10.26
N VAL A 28 7.52 7.26 11.48
CA VAL A 28 8.30 6.91 12.67
C VAL A 28 8.03 5.46 13.03
N LYS A 29 9.07 4.61 13.06
CA LYS A 29 8.92 3.20 13.46
C LYS A 29 8.59 3.12 14.95
N MET A 30 7.61 2.29 15.33
CA MET A 30 7.36 2.00 16.74
C MET A 30 8.32 0.92 17.23
N ASP A 31 9.06 1.19 18.29
CA ASP A 31 10.02 0.22 18.86
C ASP A 31 9.34 -1.04 19.42
N ALA A 32 8.12 -0.90 19.96
CA ALA A 32 7.37 -2.02 20.55
C ALA A 32 6.78 -2.99 19.51
N PHE A 33 6.74 -2.62 18.24
CA PHE A 33 6.05 -3.37 17.20
C PHE A 33 6.96 -3.57 15.99
N ARG A 34 7.04 -4.81 15.50
CA ARG A 34 7.97 -5.18 14.43
C ARG A 34 7.68 -4.45 13.13
N ASP A 35 6.39 -4.37 12.80
CA ASP A 35 5.88 -3.98 11.50
C ASP A 35 4.98 -2.74 11.57
N VAL A 36 5.07 -1.91 12.63
CA VAL A 36 4.20 -0.73 12.79
C VAL A 36 4.99 0.57 12.76
N TRP A 37 4.43 1.54 12.03
CA TRP A 37 4.94 2.89 11.88
C TRP A 37 3.83 3.90 12.13
N ILE A 38 4.21 5.11 12.54
CA ILE A 38 3.32 6.25 12.69
C ILE A 38 3.45 7.13 11.45
N LEU A 39 2.32 7.32 10.74
CA LEU A 39 2.22 8.16 9.57
C LEU A 39 1.12 9.20 9.80
N ARG A 40 1.49 10.49 9.85
CA ARG A 40 0.55 11.62 10.08
C ARG A 40 -0.34 11.43 11.32
N GLY A 41 0.21 10.86 12.40
CA GLY A 41 -0.49 10.60 13.66
C GLY A 41 -1.44 9.39 13.63
N LYS A 42 -1.36 8.53 12.61
CA LYS A 42 -2.06 7.25 12.53
C LYS A 42 -1.06 6.10 12.47
N TYR A 43 -1.51 4.91 12.84
CA TYR A 43 -0.70 3.70 12.82
C TYR A 43 -0.89 2.97 11.49
N VAL A 44 0.20 2.68 10.80
CA VAL A 44 0.21 1.89 9.57
C VAL A 44 1.21 0.76 9.73
N ALA A 45 0.91 -0.38 9.13
CA ALA A 45 1.85 -1.48 9.05
C ALA A 45 2.42 -1.61 7.65
N PHE A 46 3.71 -1.94 7.58
CA PHE A 46 4.40 -2.29 6.34
C PHE A 46 4.96 -3.71 6.47
N VAL A 47 4.50 -4.61 5.62
CA VAL A 47 4.93 -6.01 5.61
C VAL A 47 5.59 -6.30 4.28
N LEU A 48 6.80 -6.86 4.31
CA LEU A 48 7.46 -7.35 3.10
C LEU A 48 6.83 -8.68 2.69
N MET A 49 6.30 -8.72 1.47
CA MET A 49 5.62 -9.85 0.84
C MET A 49 6.36 -10.18 -0.45
N GLY A 50 7.16 -11.25 -0.44
CA GLY A 50 8.08 -11.58 -1.53
C GLY A 50 9.05 -10.43 -1.80
N GLU A 51 8.89 -9.74 -2.93
CA GLU A 51 9.73 -8.62 -3.36
C GLU A 51 9.10 -7.23 -3.10
N ALA A 52 7.89 -7.15 -2.56
CA ALA A 52 7.16 -5.89 -2.42
C ALA A 52 6.65 -5.65 -0.99
N PHE A 53 6.64 -4.38 -0.55
CA PHE A 53 5.98 -4.01 0.70
C PHE A 53 4.48 -3.81 0.48
N GLN A 54 3.68 -4.43 1.35
CA GLN A 54 2.25 -4.17 1.45
C GLN A 54 1.99 -3.26 2.65
N ARG A 55 1.25 -2.16 2.42
CA ARG A 55 0.86 -1.22 3.46
C ARG A 55 -0.57 -1.46 3.91
N SER A 56 -0.78 -1.45 5.22
CA SER A 56 -2.11 -1.45 5.83
C SER A 56 -2.88 -0.15 5.59
N PRO A 57 -4.21 -0.14 5.76
CA PRO A 57 -4.94 1.09 5.99
C PRO A 57 -4.45 1.79 7.28
N ALA A 58 -4.77 3.07 7.43
CA ALA A 58 -4.42 3.84 8.62
C ALA A 58 -5.35 3.50 9.80
N PHE A 59 -4.77 3.04 10.89
CA PHE A 59 -5.46 2.69 12.13
C PHE A 59 -5.30 3.76 13.22
N THR A 60 -6.20 3.74 14.19
CA THR A 60 -6.15 4.59 15.38
C THR A 60 -5.43 3.95 16.56
N VAL A 61 -5.25 2.63 16.55
CA VAL A 61 -4.53 1.87 17.58
C VAL A 61 -3.42 1.04 16.94
N PRO A 62 -2.22 0.97 17.54
CA PRO A 62 -1.08 0.26 16.97
C PRO A 62 -1.30 -1.25 16.90
N GLU A 63 -2.04 -1.83 17.84
CA GLU A 63 -2.35 -3.26 17.88
C GLU A 63 -3.16 -3.70 16.66
N SER A 64 -4.05 -2.85 16.13
CA SER A 64 -4.80 -3.15 14.90
C SER A 64 -3.87 -3.23 13.69
N ALA A 65 -2.89 -2.34 13.60
CA ALA A 65 -1.89 -2.38 12.54
C ALA A 65 -1.04 -3.66 12.65
N GLN A 66 -0.60 -4.04 13.85
CA GLN A 66 0.15 -5.27 14.07
C GLN A 66 -0.68 -6.53 13.77
N ARG A 67 -1.96 -6.55 14.15
CA ARG A 67 -2.86 -7.68 13.84
C ARG A 67 -3.04 -7.86 12.33
N TRP A 68 -3.23 -6.75 11.61
CA TRP A 68 -3.27 -6.78 10.15
C TRP A 68 -1.96 -7.34 9.57
N ALA A 69 -0.80 -6.89 10.09
CA ALA A 69 0.49 -7.39 9.64
C ALA A 69 0.65 -8.90 9.84
N ASN A 70 0.20 -9.42 10.99
CA ASN A 70 0.22 -10.84 11.29
C ASN A 70 -0.69 -11.64 10.35
N GLN A 71 -1.90 -11.11 10.06
CA GLN A 71 -2.84 -11.75 9.13
C GLN A 71 -2.24 -11.87 7.74
N ILE A 72 -1.68 -10.78 7.21
CA ILE A 72 -1.09 -10.76 5.86
C ILE A 72 0.07 -11.76 5.73
N ARG A 73 0.89 -11.92 6.78
CA ARG A 73 1.95 -12.94 6.79
C ARG A 73 1.40 -14.36 6.77
N GLN A 74 0.36 -14.64 7.55
CA GLN A 74 -0.29 -15.95 7.55
C GLN A 74 -0.91 -16.25 6.18
N GLU A 75 -1.54 -15.26 5.57
CA GLU A 75 -2.08 -15.40 4.21
C GLU A 75 -0.98 -15.67 3.19
N ASN A 76 0.22 -15.09 3.34
CA ASN A 76 1.36 -15.39 2.47
C ASN A 76 1.85 -16.83 2.60
N GLU A 77 1.97 -17.32 3.83
CA GLU A 77 2.44 -18.68 4.12
C GLU A 77 1.50 -19.76 3.60
N LEU A 78 0.21 -19.44 3.41
CA LEU A 78 -0.79 -20.36 2.85
C LEU A 78 -0.82 -20.40 1.31
N ILE A 79 -0.15 -19.46 0.63
CA ILE A 79 -0.18 -19.34 -0.84
C ILE A 79 1.05 -20.00 -1.50
N ASP A 80 2.10 -20.30 -0.72
CA ASP A 80 3.25 -21.15 -1.11
C ASP A 80 2.94 -22.66 -0.91
#